data_AF-A0A8T2Z7B5-F1
#
_entry.id   AF-A0A8T2Z7B5-F1
#
_cell.length_a   1.000
_cell.length_b   1.000
_cell.length_c   1.000
_cell.angle_alpha   90.00
_cell.angle_beta   90.00
_cell.angle_gamma   90.00
#
_symmetry.space_group_name_H-M   'P 1'
#
loop_
_entity.id
_entity.type
_entity.pdbx_description
1 polymer ?
#
loop_
_entity_poly.entity_id
_entity_poly.type
_entity_poly.pdbx_seq_one_letter_code
_entity_poly.pdbx_strand_id
1 'polypeptide(L)'
;MACCLMFHGDAVPNKDVNVAVATIKTKRTVQFVPTRFKCGIIYQPPSIVLVLVLGGDLARVRRAVCMISLLHQYCDLIARCLSHVDHKSGLMYAKRAFSCTVYW
;
A
#
# COMPACT_ATOMS: atom_id res chain seq x y z
N MET A 1 8.19 7.99 -10.70
CA MET A 1 7.21 7.62 -9.66
C MET A 1 5.94 7.13 -10.31
N ALA A 2 5.33 6.10 -9.73
CA ALA A 2 4.12 5.51 -10.25
C ALA A 2 3.11 5.34 -9.11
N CYS A 3 1.84 5.58 -9.41
CA CYS A 3 0.73 5.25 -8.52
C CYS A 3 -0.23 4.34 -9.27
N CYS A 4 -0.51 3.18 -8.71
CA CYS A 4 -1.40 2.18 -9.28
C CYS A 4 -2.66 2.09 -8.43
N LEU A 5 -3.82 2.20 -9.05
CA LEU A 5 -5.13 2.07 -8.40
C LEU A 5 -5.84 0.84 -8.97
N MET A 6 -6.12 -0.14 -8.12
CA MET A 6 -6.88 -1.34 -8.47
C MET A 6 -8.28 -1.24 -7.85
N PHE A 7 -9.28 -1.01 -8.69
CA PHE A 7 -10.69 -0.98 -8.28
C PHE A 7 -11.27 -2.39 -8.38
N HIS A 8 -12.03 -2.79 -7.37
CA HIS A 8 -12.69 -4.09 -7.32
C HIS A 8 -14.17 -3.87 -6.98
N GLY A 9 -15.08 -4.49 -7.71
CA GLY A 9 -16.51 -4.46 -7.37
C GLY A 9 -17.44 -4.01 -8.49
N ASP A 10 -18.73 -4.00 -8.14
CA ASP A 10 -19.82 -3.94 -9.11
C ASP A 10 -19.88 -2.58 -9.83
N ALA A 11 -19.85 -2.66 -11.17
CA ALA A 11 -19.99 -1.58 -12.14
C ALA A 11 -19.32 -0.26 -11.71
N VAL A 12 -17.98 -0.25 -11.65
CA VAL A 12 -17.22 1.01 -11.57
C VAL A 12 -17.04 1.52 -13.01
N PRO A 13 -17.78 2.54 -13.47
CA PRO A 13 -17.58 3.08 -14.80
C PRO A 13 -16.23 3.79 -14.87
N ASN A 14 -15.48 3.59 -15.95
CA ASN A 14 -14.17 4.22 -16.19
C ASN A 14 -14.20 5.75 -16.01
N LYS A 15 -15.36 6.37 -16.23
CA LYS A 15 -15.60 7.81 -16.03
C LYS A 15 -15.40 8.24 -14.58
N ASP A 16 -15.96 7.48 -13.62
CA ASP A 16 -15.88 7.83 -12.19
C ASP A 16 -14.45 7.69 -11.68
N VAL A 17 -13.70 6.71 -12.19
CA VAL A 17 -12.26 6.54 -11.90
C VAL A 17 -11.47 7.75 -12.40
N ASN A 18 -11.71 8.20 -13.61
CA ASN A 18 -11.03 9.37 -14.17
C ASN A 18 -11.35 10.66 -13.41
N VAL A 19 -12.60 10.86 -12.97
CA VAL A 19 -12.99 12.01 -12.14
C VAL A 19 -12.32 11.96 -10.77
N ALA A 20 -12.26 10.78 -10.15
CA ALA A 20 -11.56 10.59 -8.87
C ALA A 20 -10.06 10.88 -8.99
N VAL A 21 -9.40 10.38 -10.05
CA VAL A 21 -7.98 10.63 -10.32
C VAL A 21 -7.72 12.11 -10.60
N ALA A 22 -8.60 12.79 -11.35
CA ALA A 22 -8.50 14.23 -11.59
C ALA A 22 -8.59 15.03 -10.27
N THR A 23 -9.53 14.66 -9.40
CA THR A 23 -9.68 15.27 -8.07
C THR A 23 -8.46 15.02 -7.18
N ILE A 24 -7.85 13.84 -7.23
CA ILE A 24 -6.63 13.53 -6.45
C ILE A 24 -5.44 14.36 -6.95
N LYS A 25 -5.32 14.57 -8.26
CA LYS A 25 -4.25 15.39 -8.85
C LYS A 25 -4.33 16.87 -8.47
N THR A 26 -5.51 17.40 -8.17
CA THR A 26 -5.69 18.81 -7.78
C THR A 26 -5.51 19.06 -6.29
N LYS A 27 -5.47 18.01 -5.46
CA LYS A 27 -5.26 18.14 -4.00
C LYS A 27 -3.80 18.51 -3.70
N ARG A 28 -3.61 19.67 -3.05
CA ARG A 28 -2.29 20.19 -2.64
C ARG A 28 -1.57 19.34 -1.59
N THR A 29 -2.28 18.44 -0.92
CA THR A 29 -1.73 17.56 0.12
C THR A 29 -0.84 16.45 -0.43
N VAL A 30 -0.94 16.12 -1.72
CA VAL A 30 -0.15 15.06 -2.35
C VAL A 30 0.65 15.66 -3.50
N GLN A 31 1.95 15.78 -3.30
CA GLN A 31 2.86 16.33 -4.31
C GLN A 31 3.29 15.23 -5.27
N PHE A 32 2.75 15.26 -6.48
CA PHE A 32 3.14 14.36 -7.55
C PHE A 32 4.17 15.04 -8.47
N VAL A 33 5.40 14.52 -8.52
CA VAL A 33 6.29 14.69 -9.70
C VAL A 33 5.53 14.08 -10.89
N PRO A 34 5.47 14.66 -12.10
CA PRO A 34 4.52 14.28 -13.17
C PRO A 34 4.34 12.75 -13.33
N THR A 35 3.38 12.19 -12.60
CA THR A 35 3.20 10.74 -12.43
C THR A 35 2.11 10.24 -13.35
N ARG A 36 2.38 9.15 -14.06
CA ARG A 36 1.30 8.36 -14.67
C ARG A 36 0.61 7.55 -13.57
N PHE A 37 -0.68 7.79 -13.40
CA PHE A 37 -1.54 6.87 -12.65
C PHE A 37 -1.89 5.69 -13.54
N LYS A 38 -1.67 4.47 -13.06
CA LYS A 38 -2.15 3.25 -13.73
C LYS A 38 -3.40 2.77 -13.01
N CYS A 39 -4.52 2.70 -13.70
CA CYS A 39 -5.78 2.24 -13.12
C CYS A 39 -6.14 0.87 -13.70
N GLY A 40 -6.48 -0.09 -12.84
CA GLY A 40 -7.04 -1.39 -13.20
C GLY A 40 -8.40 -1.55 -12.54
N ILE A 41 -9.33 -2.23 -13.22
CA ILE A 41 -10.70 -2.45 -12.74
C ILE A 41 -11.02 -3.94 -12.83
N ILE A 42 -11.48 -4.49 -11.72
CA ILE A 42 -11.94 -5.87 -11.59
C ILE A 42 -13.43 -5.81 -11.24
N TYR A 43 -14.28 -6.30 -12.15
CA TYR A 43 -15.74 -6.19 -12.01
C TYR A 43 -16.35 -7.20 -11.04
N GLN A 44 -15.61 -8.25 -10.69
CA GLN A 44 -16.06 -9.19 -9.68
C GLN A 44 -16.25 -8.43 -8.36
N PRO A 45 -17.32 -8.68 -7.57
CA PRO A 45 -17.39 -8.17 -6.21
C PRO A 45 -16.21 -8.71 -5.39
N PRO A 46 -15.59 -7.91 -4.51
CA PRO A 46 -14.52 -8.40 -3.65
C PRO A 46 -15.06 -9.61 -2.89
N SER A 47 -14.43 -10.76 -3.11
CA SER A 47 -14.82 -12.02 -2.48
C SER A 47 -14.46 -11.95 -1.01
N ILE A 48 -15.40 -11.43 -0.23
CA ILE A 48 -15.46 -11.56 1.23
C ILE A 48 -15.77 -13.01 1.64
N VAL A 49 -15.59 -13.96 0.71
CA VAL A 49 -15.79 -15.40 0.90
C VAL A 49 -14.96 -15.90 2.09
N LEU A 50 -13.84 -15.25 2.43
CA LEU A 50 -13.05 -15.60 3.62
C LEU A 50 -13.55 -14.96 4.92
N VAL A 51 -14.31 -13.87 4.88
CA VAL A 51 -14.75 -13.12 6.08
C VAL A 51 -16.14 -13.55 6.53
N LEU A 52 -17.04 -13.92 5.61
CA LEU A 52 -18.36 -14.47 5.96
C LEU A 52 -18.29 -15.90 6.51
N VAL A 53 -17.27 -16.67 6.13
CA VAL A 53 -17.13 -18.09 6.54
C VAL A 53 -16.28 -18.26 7.81
N LEU A 54 -15.49 -17.26 8.22
CA LEU A 54 -14.56 -17.37 9.36
C LEU A 54 -14.66 -16.23 10.40
N GLY A 55 -15.77 -15.49 10.46
CA GLY A 55 -15.96 -14.46 11.51
C GLY A 55 -14.95 -13.30 11.41
N GLY A 56 -14.59 -12.91 10.19
CA GLY A 56 -13.66 -11.80 9.97
C GLY A 56 -14.25 -10.44 10.30
N ASP A 57 -13.39 -9.50 10.71
CA ASP A 57 -13.77 -8.18 11.25
C ASP A 57 -14.14 -7.13 10.17
N LEU A 58 -14.31 -7.56 8.92
CA LEU A 58 -14.52 -6.67 7.77
C LEU A 58 -15.94 -6.79 7.22
N ALA A 59 -16.69 -5.69 7.22
CA ALA A 59 -18.06 -5.66 6.71
C ALA A 59 -18.14 -5.96 5.20
N ARG A 60 -19.28 -6.48 4.74
CA ARG A 60 -19.51 -6.76 3.33
C ARG A 60 -19.56 -5.47 2.50
N VAL A 61 -18.60 -5.27 1.59
CA VAL A 61 -18.53 -4.08 0.72
C VAL A 61 -18.81 -4.43 -0.74
N ARG A 62 -19.55 -3.55 -1.44
CA ARG A 62 -19.86 -3.70 -2.88
C ARG A 62 -18.70 -3.28 -3.78
N ARG A 63 -17.78 -2.44 -3.27
CA ARG A 63 -16.63 -1.85 -3.98
C ARG A 63 -15.45 -1.68 -3.04
N ALA A 64 -14.24 -1.94 -3.52
CA ALA A 64 -12.99 -1.74 -2.79
C ALA A 64 -11.92 -1.15 -3.73
N VAL A 65 -10.94 -0.44 -3.15
CA VAL A 65 -9.82 0.13 -3.90
C VAL A 65 -8.52 -0.16 -3.18
N CYS A 66 -7.56 -0.72 -3.91
CA CYS A 66 -6.19 -0.89 -3.44
C CYS A 66 -5.27 0.07 -4.17
N MET A 67 -4.59 0.95 -3.42
CA MET A 67 -3.59 1.86 -3.96
C MET A 67 -2.19 1.32 -3.66
N ILE A 68 -1.37 1.18 -4.70
CA ILE A 68 0.07 0.94 -4.58
C ILE A 68 0.76 2.20 -5.05
N SER A 69 1.43 2.90 -4.13
CA SER A 69 2.10 4.17 -4.42
C SER A 69 3.61 4.06 -4.21
N LEU A 70 4.37 4.53 -5.19
CA LEU A 70 5.82 4.67 -5.14
C LEU A 70 6.16 6.14 -5.32
N LEU A 71 6.11 6.90 -4.22
CA LEU A 71 6.42 8.33 -4.11
C LEU A 71 7.73 8.54 -3.34
N HIS A 72 8.47 9.63 -3.61
CA HIS A 72 9.74 9.94 -2.89
C HIS A 72 9.51 10.08 -1.38
N GLN A 73 8.44 10.78 -0.97
CA GLN A 73 8.10 10.92 0.45
C GLN A 73 7.82 9.58 1.15
N TYR A 74 7.37 8.55 0.42
CA TYR A 74 7.18 7.21 0.98
C TYR A 74 8.49 6.43 1.04
N CYS A 75 9.42 6.69 0.11
CA CYS A 75 10.79 6.18 0.19
C CYS A 75 11.52 6.76 1.41
N ASP A 76 11.32 8.05 1.72
CA ASP A 76 11.81 8.67 2.96
C ASP A 76 11.20 8.00 4.20
N LEU A 77 9.94 7.58 4.15
CA LEU A 77 9.27 6.89 5.26
C LEU A 77 9.75 5.44 5.43
N ILE A 78 9.88 4.69 4.33
CA ILE A 78 10.44 3.32 4.33
C ILE A 78 11.90 3.38 4.78
N ALA A 79 12.68 4.34 4.28
CA ALA A 79 14.06 4.57 4.71
C ALA A 79 14.14 4.93 6.20
N ARG A 80 13.21 5.72 6.74
CA ARG A 80 13.12 5.95 8.19
C ARG A 80 12.82 4.66 8.96
N CYS A 81 11.84 3.87 8.53
CA CYS A 81 11.54 2.59 9.16
C CYS A 81 12.75 1.64 9.13
N LEU A 82 13.43 1.54 7.98
CA LEU A 82 14.64 0.74 7.81
C LEU A 82 15.79 1.28 8.68
N SER A 83 15.98 2.60 8.74
CA SER A 83 16.99 3.20 9.63
C SER A 83 16.73 2.90 11.10
N HIS A 84 15.46 2.72 11.49
CA HIS A 84 15.10 2.32 12.85
C HIS A 84 15.47 0.86 13.13
N VAL A 85 15.32 -0.01 12.13
CA VAL A 85 15.79 -1.41 12.18
C VAL A 85 17.32 -1.46 12.21
N ASP A 86 17.99 -0.68 11.37
CA ASP A 86 19.45 -0.58 11.29
C ASP A 86 20.06 -0.05 12.59
N HIS A 87 19.42 0.93 13.22
CA HIS A 87 19.84 1.42 14.52
C HIS A 87 19.75 0.32 15.58
N LYS A 88 18.63 -0.41 15.60
CA LYS A 88 18.42 -1.50 16.56
C LYS A 88 19.35 -2.68 16.32
N SER A 89 19.61 -3.03 15.05
CA SER A 89 20.56 -4.08 14.68
C SER A 89 22.00 -3.66 15.02
N GLY A 90 22.37 -2.39 14.82
CA GLY A 90 23.64 -1.82 15.25
C GLY A 90 23.86 -1.90 16.76
N LEU A 91 22.82 -1.62 17.56
CA LEU A 91 22.87 -1.77 19.02
C LEU A 91 23.08 -3.22 19.46
N MET A 92 22.44 -4.18 18.78
CA MET A 92 22.63 -5.62 19.05
C MET A 92 24.03 -6.09 18.62
N TYR A 93 24.49 -5.67 17.44
CA TYR A 93 25.81 -6.01 16.89
C TYR A 93 26.96 -5.46 17.74
N ALA A 94 26.84 -4.21 18.22
CA ALA A 94 27.85 -3.58 19.08
C ALA A 94 28.10 -4.36 20.39
N LYS A 95 27.08 -5.05 20.89
CA LYS A 95 27.18 -5.91 22.08
C LYS A 95 27.41 -7.39 21.76
N ARG A 96 27.56 -7.75 20.48
CA ARG A 96 27.57 -9.16 20.00
C ARG A 96 26.39 -9.98 20.54
N ALA A 97 25.29 -9.31 20.86
CA ALA A 97 24.09 -9.99 21.35
C ALA A 97 23.56 -10.84 20.19
N PHE A 98 23.30 -12.13 20.45
CA PHE A 98 22.86 -13.11 19.45
C PHE A 98 23.89 -13.46 18.36
N SER A 99 25.17 -13.04 18.48
CA SER A 99 26.26 -13.44 17.57
C SER A 99 26.85 -14.82 17.86
N CYS A 100 26.36 -15.54 18.88
CA CYS A 100 26.74 -16.94 19.09
C CYS A 100 26.02 -17.81 18.06
N THR A 101 26.55 -17.80 16.84
CA THR A 101 26.35 -18.89 15.89
C THR A 101 26.89 -20.15 16.57
N VAL A 102 26.02 -21.13 16.77
CA VAL A 102 26.37 -22.49 17.17
C VAL A 102 27.43 -22.97 16.18
N TYR A 103 28.69 -23.02 16.62
CA TYR A 103 29.69 -23.84 15.96
C TYR A 103 29.24 -25.30 16.18
N TRP A 104 28.88 -25.97 15.09
CA TRP A 104 28.93 -27.43 15.03
C TRP A 104 30.38 -27.88 15.06
#